data_AF-A0A265Q706-F1
#
_entry.id   AF-A0A265Q706-F1
#
_cell.length_a   1.000
_cell.length_b   1.000
_cell.length_c   1.000
_cell.angle_alpha   90.00
_cell.angle_beta   90.00
_cell.angle_gamma   90.00
#
_symmetry.space_group_name_H-M   'P 1'
#
loop_
_entity.id
_entity.type
_entity.pdbx_description
1 polymer ?
#
loop_
_entity_poly.entity_id
_entity_poly.type
_entity_poly.pdbx_seq_one_letter_code
_entity_poly.pdbx_strand_id
1 'polypeptide(L)'
;MNYITAEQFLELPKEVQKVFIDWWEIEEGDLIYSVDEDKEFTVARVDEEFRGEGDYWYYDYDADNLMLFSKSPDEGEYIEIPLFRIDQLIEFIQIKYKHIGVNNFIPYEKMTKTIRTSSDKGIYEWSVKLFKSMMQFEPDIEVLNEDLLQAFWETAVMVAEEIGGMNDD
;
A
#
# COMPACT_ATOMS: atom_id res chain seq x y z
N MET A 1 9.43 -5.95 -6.53
CA MET A 1 9.17 -4.52 -6.28
C MET A 1 8.87 -4.41 -4.79
N ASN A 2 9.35 -3.39 -4.09
CA ASN A 2 9.21 -3.32 -2.63
C ASN A 2 8.12 -2.32 -2.18
N TYR A 3 7.38 -1.78 -3.14
CA TYR A 3 6.31 -0.81 -2.99
C TYR A 3 5.27 -1.00 -4.11
N ILE A 4 4.01 -0.62 -3.86
CA ILE A 4 2.95 -0.65 -4.88
C ILE A 4 3.21 0.36 -5.99
N THR A 5 2.65 0.15 -7.18
CA THR A 5 2.77 1.15 -8.25
C THR A 5 1.69 2.23 -8.13
N ALA A 6 1.91 3.39 -8.75
CA ALA A 6 0.90 4.44 -8.82
C ALA A 6 -0.35 3.98 -9.57
N GLU A 7 -0.19 3.16 -10.62
CA GLU A 7 -1.30 2.57 -11.36
C GLU A 7 -2.17 1.69 -10.45
N GLN A 8 -1.55 0.85 -9.62
CA GLN A 8 -2.30 0.01 -8.67
C GLN A 8 -3.10 0.85 -7.66
N PHE A 9 -2.56 1.98 -7.23
CA PHE A 9 -3.26 2.90 -6.35
C PHE A 9 -4.43 3.60 -7.06
N LEU A 10 -4.20 4.09 -8.27
CA LEU A 10 -5.19 4.83 -9.06
C LEU A 10 -6.32 3.96 -9.60
N GLU A 11 -6.12 2.65 -9.72
CA GLU A 11 -7.18 1.68 -10.09
C GLU A 11 -8.26 1.53 -9.01
N LEU A 12 -7.98 1.91 -7.75
CA LEU A 12 -8.95 1.84 -6.66
C LEU A 12 -10.12 2.83 -6.84
N PRO A 13 -11.29 2.59 -6.22
CA PRO A 13 -12.33 3.61 -6.11
C PRO A 13 -11.83 4.87 -5.37
N LYS A 14 -12.28 6.07 -5.78
CA LYS A 14 -11.84 7.35 -5.19
C LYS A 14 -12.07 7.44 -3.68
N GLU A 15 -13.14 6.83 -3.18
CA GLU A 15 -13.44 6.74 -1.75
C GLU A 15 -12.38 5.93 -0.99
N VAL A 16 -11.90 4.83 -1.57
CA VAL A 16 -10.84 3.99 -1.00
C VAL A 16 -9.49 4.71 -1.07
N GLN A 17 -9.18 5.35 -2.22
CA GLN A 17 -7.97 6.18 -2.35
C GLN A 17 -7.93 7.27 -1.27
N LYS A 18 -9.08 7.91 -0.99
CA LYS A 18 -9.21 8.93 0.05
C LYS A 18 -8.91 8.39 1.45
N VAL A 19 -9.34 7.17 1.80
CA VAL A 19 -9.02 6.56 3.11
C VAL A 19 -7.52 6.43 3.31
N PHE A 20 -6.77 6.00 2.29
CA PHE A 20 -5.31 5.91 2.36
C PHE A 20 -4.65 7.28 2.49
N ILE A 21 -5.11 8.27 1.72
CA ILE A 21 -4.54 9.63 1.70
C ILE A 21 -4.82 10.38 3.00
N ASP A 22 -6.03 10.24 3.54
CA ASP A 22 -6.42 10.83 4.82
C ASP A 22 -5.64 10.20 5.98
N TRP A 23 -5.34 8.90 5.90
CA TRP A 23 -4.50 8.21 6.89
C TRP A 23 -3.02 8.58 6.78
N TRP A 24 -2.49 8.67 5.57
CA TRP A 24 -1.05 8.79 5.35
C TRP A 24 -0.52 10.15 5.80
N GLU A 25 0.40 10.12 6.76
CA GLU A 25 1.27 11.24 7.09
C GLU A 25 2.59 11.02 6.38
N ILE A 26 3.00 11.99 5.55
CA ILE A 26 4.25 11.90 4.79
C ILE A 26 5.44 11.91 5.76
N GLU A 27 6.36 10.98 5.59
CA GLU A 27 7.56 10.87 6.43
C GLU A 27 8.84 10.80 5.60
N GLU A 28 9.97 11.14 6.22
CA GLU A 28 11.29 10.94 5.62
C GLU A 28 11.49 9.46 5.25
N GLY A 29 11.88 9.22 4.00
CA GLY A 29 12.10 7.92 3.42
C GLY A 29 10.90 7.35 2.67
N ASP A 30 9.74 8.01 2.70
CA ASP A 30 8.58 7.62 1.90
C ASP A 30 8.85 7.71 0.40
N LEU A 31 8.19 6.83 -0.34
CA LEU A 31 8.24 6.82 -1.80
C LEU A 31 6.93 7.36 -2.34
N ILE A 32 7.04 8.24 -3.31
CA ILE A 32 5.91 8.91 -3.92
C ILE A 32 6.06 8.93 -5.43
N TYR A 33 4.94 9.12 -6.11
CA TYR A 33 4.91 9.34 -7.55
C TYR A 33 4.32 10.72 -7.81
N SER A 34 5.09 11.58 -8.49
CA SER A 34 4.65 12.93 -8.85
C SER A 34 3.94 12.91 -10.20
N VAL A 35 2.76 13.52 -10.25
CA VAL A 35 1.96 13.72 -11.46
C VAL A 35 2.12 15.18 -11.89
N ASP A 36 3.29 15.52 -12.45
CA ASP A 36 3.55 16.84 -13.04
C ASP A 36 3.54 16.70 -14.57
N GLU A 37 2.64 17.39 -15.27
CA GLU A 37 2.48 17.30 -16.73
C GLU A 37 3.75 17.68 -17.52
N ASP A 38 4.65 18.46 -16.89
CA ASP A 38 5.88 18.95 -17.51
C ASP A 38 7.12 18.09 -17.20
N LYS A 39 7.00 17.04 -16.38
CA LYS A 39 8.11 16.16 -16.01
C LYS A 39 7.85 14.73 -16.47
N GLU A 40 8.88 14.06 -17.01
CA GLU A 40 8.84 12.61 -17.16
C GLU A 40 8.55 12.01 -15.78
N PHE A 41 7.57 11.12 -15.69
CA PHE A 41 7.13 10.50 -14.44
C PHE A 41 8.31 9.99 -13.61
N THR A 42 8.53 10.56 -12.43
CA THR A 42 9.60 10.15 -11.50
C THR A 42 9.02 9.62 -10.21
N VAL A 43 9.43 8.41 -9.85
CA VAL A 43 9.36 7.94 -8.45
C VAL A 43 10.37 8.76 -7.66
N ALA A 44 9.90 9.47 -6.65
CA ALA A 44 10.73 10.27 -5.76
C ALA A 44 10.78 9.65 -4.37
N ARG A 45 11.86 9.91 -3.64
CA ARG A 45 11.99 9.59 -2.23
C ARG A 45 11.95 10.90 -1.43
N VAL A 46 11.18 10.92 -0.36
CA VAL A 46 11.15 12.02 0.59
C VAL A 46 12.45 11.97 1.40
N ASP A 47 13.31 12.98 1.31
CA ASP A 47 14.58 13.01 2.04
C ASP A 47 14.60 14.01 3.21
N GLU A 48 13.81 15.09 3.15
CA GLU A 48 13.58 15.97 4.30
C GLU A 48 12.16 16.52 4.26
N GLU A 49 11.43 16.35 5.36
CA GLU A 49 10.09 16.92 5.53
C GLU A 49 10.20 18.32 6.15
N PHE A 50 9.76 19.35 5.43
CA PHE A 50 9.73 20.72 5.94
C PHE A 50 8.30 21.15 6.26
N ARG A 51 7.98 21.23 7.56
CA ARG A 51 6.68 21.70 8.05
C ARG A 51 6.73 23.20 8.31
N GLY A 52 6.37 24.00 7.30
CA GLY A 52 6.22 25.46 7.42
C GLY A 52 4.91 25.88 8.08
N GLU A 53 4.62 27.19 8.15
CA GLU A 53 3.28 27.67 8.52
C GLU A 53 2.28 27.35 7.39
N GLY A 54 1.52 26.27 7.52
CA GLY A 54 0.32 26.00 6.72
C GLY A 54 0.48 25.01 5.56
N ASP A 55 1.72 24.69 5.15
CA ASP A 55 2.00 23.87 3.97
C ASP A 55 3.01 22.74 4.29
N TYR A 56 2.75 21.54 3.78
CA TYR A 56 3.66 20.39 3.85
C TYR A 56 4.59 20.43 2.63
N TRP A 57 5.89 20.63 2.85
CA TRP A 57 6.88 20.61 1.79
C TRP A 57 7.80 19.41 1.96
N TYR A 58 8.27 18.85 0.86
CA TYR A 58 9.34 17.85 0.89
C TYR A 58 10.43 18.20 -0.13
N TYR A 59 11.66 17.81 0.19
CA TYR A 59 12.78 17.95 -0.70
C TYR A 59 13.01 16.64 -1.46
N ASP A 60 13.02 16.73 -2.79
CA ASP A 60 13.45 15.65 -3.68
C ASP A 60 14.88 15.97 -4.16
N TYR A 61 15.87 15.21 -3.70
CA TYR A 61 17.28 15.38 -4.10
C TYR A 61 17.55 14.91 -5.52
N ASP A 62 16.81 13.93 -6.05
CA ASP A 62 16.99 13.46 -7.43
C ASP A 62 16.50 14.53 -8.41
N ALA A 63 15.46 15.28 -8.03
CA ALA A 63 14.98 16.45 -8.77
C ALA A 63 15.70 17.77 -8.40
N ASP A 64 16.52 17.78 -7.34
CA ASP A 64 17.15 18.96 -6.72
C ASP A 64 16.17 20.14 -6.54
N ASN A 65 14.96 19.83 -6.08
CA ASN A 65 13.85 20.80 -5.97
C ASN A 65 12.98 20.56 -4.74
N LEU A 66 12.43 21.65 -4.19
CA LEU A 66 11.41 21.62 -3.15
C LEU A 66 10.03 21.45 -3.80
N MET A 67 9.25 20.48 -3.34
CA MET A 67 7.92 20.16 -3.84
C MET A 67 6.86 20.40 -2.75
N LEU A 68 5.69 20.91 -3.14
CA LEU A 68 4.55 21.14 -2.25
C LEU A 68 3.68 19.89 -2.24
N PHE A 69 3.50 19.26 -1.08
CA PHE A 69 2.54 18.17 -0.94
C PHE A 69 1.14 18.72 -0.66
N SER A 70 0.22 18.55 -1.61
CA SER A 70 -1.19 18.91 -1.39
C SER A 70 -1.98 17.69 -0.94
N LYS A 71 -2.29 17.62 0.36
CA LYS A 71 -3.27 16.65 0.90
C LYS A 71 -4.70 16.89 0.40
N SER A 72 -4.97 18.05 -0.19
CA SER A 72 -6.32 18.38 -0.67
C SER A 72 -6.44 17.89 -2.12
N PRO A 73 -7.24 16.85 -2.40
CA PRO A 73 -7.70 16.57 -3.74
C PRO A 73 -8.72 17.64 -4.10
N ASP A 74 -8.27 18.86 -4.35
CA ASP A 74 -9.12 19.84 -5.00
C ASP A 74 -9.40 19.25 -6.39
N GLU A 75 -10.63 18.75 -6.57
CA GLU A 75 -11.17 18.23 -7.83
C GLU A 75 -10.56 16.91 -8.36
N GLY A 76 -9.94 16.10 -7.50
CA GLY A 76 -9.66 14.68 -7.80
C GLY A 76 -8.35 14.38 -8.53
N GLU A 77 -7.48 15.37 -8.64
CA GLU A 77 -6.11 15.23 -9.12
C GLU A 77 -5.17 15.07 -7.91
N TYR A 78 -4.55 13.89 -7.79
CA TYR A 78 -3.48 13.69 -6.83
C TYR A 78 -2.19 14.20 -7.47
N ILE A 79 -1.62 15.27 -6.92
CA ILE A 79 -0.32 15.77 -7.37
C ILE A 79 0.78 14.77 -6.94
N GLU A 80 0.59 14.13 -5.78
CA GLU A 80 1.47 13.09 -5.26
C GLU A 80 0.69 11.83 -4.86
N ILE A 81 1.18 10.68 -5.30
CA ILE A 81 0.60 9.37 -5.00
C ILE A 81 1.57 8.58 -4.11
N PRO A 82 1.15 8.11 -2.91
CA PRO A 82 1.99 7.28 -2.07
C PRO A 82 2.27 5.92 -2.72
N LEU A 83 3.54 5.52 -2.70
CA LEU A 83 3.98 4.21 -3.12
C LEU A 83 4.27 3.36 -1.89
N PHE A 84 3.20 2.86 -1.28
CA PHE A 84 3.27 2.13 -0.02
C PHE A 84 4.14 0.87 -0.11
N ARG A 85 5.03 0.74 0.86
CA ARG A 85 5.81 -0.47 1.15
C ARG A 85 5.06 -1.39 2.12
N ILE A 86 5.53 -2.63 2.27
CA ILE A 86 4.91 -3.63 3.17
C ILE A 86 4.80 -3.12 4.62
N ASP A 87 5.83 -2.44 5.14
CA ASP A 87 5.83 -1.86 6.49
C ASP A 87 4.67 -0.87 6.68
N GLN A 88 4.50 0.06 5.74
CA GLN A 88 3.40 1.04 5.78
C GLN A 88 2.02 0.37 5.63
N LEU A 89 1.90 -0.65 4.78
CA LEU A 89 0.66 -1.42 4.64
C LEU A 89 0.31 -2.18 5.92
N ILE A 90 1.30 -2.75 6.61
CA ILE A 90 1.11 -3.40 7.91
C ILE A 90 0.60 -2.39 8.94
N GLU A 91 1.21 -1.21 9.01
CA GLU A 91 0.80 -0.15 9.93
C GLU A 91 -0.63 0.31 9.66
N PHE A 92 -1.01 0.50 8.39
CA PHE A 92 -2.38 0.83 8.00
C PHE A 92 -3.38 -0.25 8.46
N ILE A 93 -3.10 -1.53 8.17
CA ILE A 93 -3.97 -2.65 8.54
C ILE A 93 -4.18 -2.70 10.07
N GLN A 94 -3.13 -2.39 10.84
CA GLN A 94 -3.14 -2.44 12.30
C GLN A 94 -4.06 -1.41 12.97
N ILE A 95 -4.51 -0.39 12.23
CA ILE A 95 -5.55 0.54 12.71
C ILE A 95 -6.82 -0.23 13.11
N LYS A 96 -7.18 -1.26 12.34
CA LYS A 96 -8.41 -2.03 12.52
C LYS A 96 -8.15 -3.45 13.04
N TYR A 97 -7.07 -4.08 12.58
CA TYR A 97 -6.76 -5.48 12.87
C TYR A 97 -5.43 -5.62 13.62
N LYS A 98 -5.51 -5.90 14.93
CA LYS A 98 -4.32 -6.01 15.80
C LYS A 98 -3.50 -7.29 15.59
N HIS A 99 -4.07 -8.29 14.92
CA HIS A 99 -3.46 -9.60 14.77
C HIS A 99 -3.41 -9.97 13.29
N ILE A 100 -2.19 -10.10 12.78
CA ILE A 100 -1.91 -10.42 11.38
C ILE A 100 -1.13 -11.74 11.37
N GLY A 101 -1.70 -12.75 10.73
CA GLY A 101 -1.02 -14.01 10.41
C GLY A 101 -0.47 -13.95 9.00
N VAL A 102 0.78 -14.32 8.81
CA VAL A 102 1.42 -14.40 7.50
C VAL A 102 2.06 -15.77 7.35
N ASN A 103 1.67 -16.50 6.31
CA ASN A 103 2.25 -17.80 5.99
C ASN A 103 2.53 -17.87 4.49
N ASN A 104 3.52 -18.66 4.10
CA ASN A 104 3.66 -19.09 2.71
C ASN A 104 3.49 -20.60 2.61
N PHE A 105 2.87 -21.07 1.53
CA PHE A 105 2.67 -22.49 1.30
C PHE A 105 2.67 -22.80 -0.19
N ILE A 106 2.74 -24.09 -0.51
CA ILE A 106 2.57 -24.58 -1.87
C ILE A 106 1.14 -25.12 -1.97
N PRO A 107 0.27 -24.53 -2.81
CA PRO A 107 -1.08 -25.06 -3.03
C PRO A 107 -1.02 -26.51 -3.50
N TYR A 108 -1.87 -27.38 -2.95
CA TYR A 108 -1.89 -28.80 -3.29
C TYR A 108 -2.07 -29.05 -4.79
N GLU A 109 -2.88 -28.22 -5.45
CA GLU A 109 -3.11 -28.28 -6.90
C GLU A 109 -1.83 -28.01 -7.71
N LYS A 110 -0.93 -27.17 -7.17
CA LYS A 110 0.38 -26.87 -7.76
C LYS A 110 1.43 -27.94 -7.44
N MET A 111 1.24 -28.76 -6.39
CA MET A 111 2.18 -29.84 -6.02
C MET A 111 2.29 -30.96 -7.06
N THR A 112 1.23 -31.23 -7.84
CA THR A 112 1.22 -32.35 -8.80
C THR A 112 1.87 -32.01 -10.15
N LYS A 113 2.05 -30.72 -10.44
CA LYS A 113 2.81 -30.22 -11.60
C LYS A 113 4.29 -30.11 -11.24
N THR A 114 4.97 -31.25 -11.30
CA THR A 114 6.45 -31.41 -11.42
C THR A 114 7.32 -31.18 -10.18
N ILE A 115 8.00 -32.26 -9.75
CA ILE A 115 9.34 -32.21 -9.15
C ILE A 115 10.27 -31.53 -10.18
N ARG A 116 10.45 -30.21 -10.17
CA ARG A 116 11.47 -29.54 -11.02
C ARG A 116 12.04 -28.29 -10.36
N THR A 117 13.28 -28.43 -9.89
CA THR A 117 14.35 -27.42 -9.74
C THR A 117 14.09 -26.12 -8.97
N SER A 118 15.12 -25.66 -8.26
CA SER A 118 15.19 -24.44 -7.44
C SER A 118 14.96 -23.09 -8.18
N SER A 119 14.52 -23.13 -9.43
CA SER A 119 14.30 -21.97 -10.31
C SER A 119 12.82 -21.61 -10.54
N ASP A 120 11.87 -22.44 -10.12
CA ASP A 120 10.44 -22.16 -10.27
C ASP A 120 9.97 -21.17 -9.20
N LYS A 121 10.12 -19.88 -9.49
CA LYS A 121 9.70 -18.76 -8.62
C LYS A 121 8.17 -18.63 -8.43
N GLY A 122 7.34 -19.52 -8.99
CA GLY A 122 5.88 -19.34 -9.11
C GLY A 122 5.01 -20.43 -8.48
N ILE A 123 5.49 -21.15 -7.45
CA ILE A 123 4.72 -22.24 -6.82
C ILE A 123 4.21 -21.88 -5.42
N TYR A 124 4.77 -20.84 -4.81
CA TYR A 124 4.39 -20.43 -3.45
C TYR A 124 3.31 -19.37 -3.50
N GLU A 125 2.34 -19.48 -2.60
CA GLU A 125 1.36 -18.44 -2.31
C GLU A 125 1.55 -17.96 -0.88
N TRP A 126 1.48 -16.65 -0.71
CA TRP A 126 1.38 -15.98 0.57
C TRP A 126 -0.07 -15.91 1.00
N SER A 127 -0.33 -16.31 2.23
CA SER A 127 -1.60 -16.16 2.93
C SER A 127 -1.44 -15.10 4.00
N VAL A 128 -2.11 -13.97 3.81
CA VAL A 128 -2.25 -12.91 4.82
C VAL A 128 -3.63 -13.03 5.44
N LYS A 129 -3.66 -13.19 6.77
CA LYS A 129 -4.86 -13.43 7.56
C LYS A 129 -5.01 -12.36 8.63
N LEU A 130 -6.16 -11.73 8.70
CA LEU A 130 -6.47 -10.72 9.72
C LEU A 130 -7.45 -11.28 10.74
N PHE A 131 -7.23 -10.93 12.01
CA PHE A 131 -8.09 -11.36 13.12
C PHE A 131 -8.39 -10.19 14.03
N LYS A 132 -9.67 -10.00 14.38
CA LYS A 132 -10.09 -9.06 15.44
C LYS A 132 -9.69 -9.54 16.83
N SER A 133 -9.54 -10.84 17.02
CA SER A 133 -9.22 -11.48 18.30
C SER A 133 -8.36 -12.74 18.11
N MET A 134 -7.37 -12.94 18.99
CA MET A 134 -6.55 -14.16 19.00
C MET A 134 -7.31 -15.45 19.36
N MET A 135 -8.57 -15.36 19.80
CA MET A 135 -9.40 -16.54 20.09
C MET A 135 -10.21 -17.03 18.88
N GLN A 136 -10.11 -16.36 17.73
CA GLN A 136 -10.78 -16.79 16.50
C GLN A 136 -9.96 -17.88 15.80
N PHE A 137 -10.66 -18.91 15.29
CA PHE A 137 -10.04 -19.97 14.50
C PHE A 137 -10.02 -19.63 13.00
N GLU A 138 -11.05 -18.93 12.53
CA GLU A 138 -11.17 -18.45 11.16
C GLU A 138 -10.81 -16.96 11.12
N PRO A 139 -10.05 -16.52 10.09
CA PRO A 139 -9.73 -15.12 9.92
C PRO A 139 -10.95 -14.31 9.48
N ASP A 140 -10.97 -13.03 9.87
CA ASP A 140 -11.96 -12.07 9.39
C ASP A 140 -11.71 -11.74 7.90
N ILE A 141 -10.43 -11.62 7.51
CA ILE A 141 -9.98 -11.42 6.13
C ILE A 141 -8.85 -12.42 5.85
N GLU A 142 -8.92 -13.11 4.71
CA GLU A 142 -7.84 -13.95 4.21
C GLU A 142 -7.60 -13.67 2.72
N VAL A 143 -6.37 -13.30 2.41
CA VAL A 143 -5.92 -13.02 1.04
C VAL A 143 -4.81 -14.00 0.67
N LEU A 144 -4.93 -14.57 -0.54
CA LEU A 144 -3.93 -15.44 -1.14
C LEU A 144 -3.34 -14.77 -2.38
N ASN A 145 -2.03 -14.57 -2.41
CA ASN A 145 -1.35 -14.01 -3.58
C ASN A 145 0.05 -14.63 -3.75
N GLU A 146 0.54 -14.75 -4.98
CA GLU A 146 1.89 -15.27 -5.27
C GLU A 146 3.00 -14.30 -4.84
N ASP A 147 2.68 -13.01 -4.74
CA ASP A 147 3.58 -11.95 -4.29
C ASP A 147 3.14 -11.41 -2.91
N LEU A 148 4.09 -11.29 -1.99
CA LEU A 148 3.80 -10.88 -0.61
C LEU A 148 3.33 -9.43 -0.52
N LEU A 149 3.93 -8.53 -1.31
CA LEU A 149 3.52 -7.13 -1.33
C LEU A 149 2.10 -7.03 -1.88
N GLN A 150 1.78 -7.79 -2.91
CA GLN A 150 0.41 -7.83 -3.46
C GLN A 150 -0.60 -8.42 -2.47
N ALA A 151 -0.23 -9.47 -1.72
CA ALA A 151 -1.08 -10.01 -0.67
C ALA A 151 -1.41 -8.96 0.40
N PHE A 152 -0.41 -8.19 0.83
CA PHE A 152 -0.61 -7.09 1.79
C PHE A 152 -1.40 -5.94 1.19
N TRP A 153 -1.17 -5.61 -0.08
CA TRP A 153 -1.88 -4.54 -0.77
C TRP A 153 -3.38 -4.84 -0.87
N GLU A 154 -3.74 -6.01 -1.38
CA GLU A 154 -5.13 -6.47 -1.45
C GLU A 154 -5.78 -6.52 -0.06
N THR A 155 -5.04 -6.98 0.96
CA THR A 155 -5.52 -6.99 2.34
C THR A 155 -5.79 -5.56 2.85
N ALA A 156 -4.88 -4.62 2.59
CA ALA A 156 -5.05 -3.22 2.98
C ALA A 156 -6.23 -2.57 2.26
N VAL A 157 -6.45 -2.87 0.98
CA VAL A 157 -7.61 -2.41 0.21
C VAL A 157 -8.92 -2.86 0.87
N MET A 158 -9.03 -4.15 1.24
CA MET A 158 -10.21 -4.64 1.95
C MET A 158 -10.44 -3.92 3.29
N VAL A 159 -9.36 -3.64 4.05
CA VAL A 159 -9.46 -2.86 5.30
C VAL A 159 -9.93 -1.43 5.03
N ALA A 160 -9.42 -0.79 3.97
CA ALA A 160 -9.80 0.56 3.59
C ALA A 160 -11.27 0.65 3.15
N GLU A 161 -11.75 -0.33 2.38
CA GLU A 161 -13.17 -0.47 2.02
C GLU A 161 -14.06 -0.60 3.26
N GLU A 162 -13.67 -1.43 4.24
CA GLU A 162 -14.44 -1.53 5.48
C GLU A 162 -14.37 -0.27 6.35
N ILE A 163 -13.36 0.60 6.20
CA ILE A 163 -13.28 1.90 6.89
C ILE A 163 -14.18 2.92 6.19
N GLY A 164 -14.10 2.99 4.86
CA GLY A 164 -14.92 3.89 4.05
C GLY A 164 -16.41 3.63 4.21
N GLY A 165 -16.82 2.35 4.16
CA GLY A 165 -18.23 1.97 4.30
C GLY A 165 -18.87 2.24 5.67
N MET A 166 -18.08 2.52 6.72
CA MET A 166 -18.62 2.92 8.03
C MET A 166 -18.98 4.41 8.10
N ASN A 167 -18.56 5.23 7.13
CA ASN A 167 -18.82 6.68 7.12
C ASN A 167 -20.10 7.07 6.36
N ASP A 168 -20.76 6.12 5.71
CA ASP A 168 -22.00 6.32 4.94
C ASP A 168 -23.28 5.93 5.69
N ASP A 169 -23.18 5.43 6.94
CA ASP A 169 -24.28 5.07 7.86
C ASP A 169 -24.49 6.11 8.97
#